data_AF-A0A815JE24-F1
#
_entry.id   AF-A0A815JE24-F1
#
_cell.length_a   1.000
_cell.length_b   1.000
_cell.length_c   1.000
_cell.angle_alpha   90.00
_cell.angle_beta   90.00
_cell.angle_gamma   90.00
#
_symmetry.space_group_name_H-M   'P 1'
#
loop_
_entity.id
_entity.type
_entity.pdbx_description
1 polymer ?
#
loop_
_entity_poly.entity_id
_entity_poly.type
_entity_poly.pdbx_seq_one_letter_code
_entity_poly.pdbx_strand_id
1 'polypeptide(L)'
;MNNIIILNLSFFFSLLTILSIIDIVSSISCYKCSSINGSNPLCEDFFQGDMTGTTSLLQVPCLTNLRGRQGLFPATHCIKLVAYSGESKTVQYTYRTCSRDEGDDNGITRTSHCGFIKLDWINQQRRFRGCLHICDKDACNQAYYHTISIWNIIFYLNLLLLLLSFCI
;
A
#
# COMPACT_ATOMS: atom_id res chain seq x y z
N MET A 1 12.51 -42.02 -18.20
CA MET A 1 11.14 -41.57 -17.86
C MET A 1 11.13 -40.46 -16.82
N ASN A 2 11.89 -40.56 -15.72
CA ASN A 2 11.87 -39.56 -14.64
C ASN A 2 12.33 -38.15 -15.07
N ASN A 3 13.39 -38.00 -15.88
CA ASN A 3 13.87 -36.67 -16.30
C ASN A 3 12.87 -35.91 -17.19
N ILE A 4 12.13 -36.62 -18.04
CA ILE A 4 11.10 -36.02 -18.89
C ILE A 4 9.94 -35.50 -18.04
N ILE A 5 9.55 -36.25 -16.99
CA ILE A 5 8.51 -35.83 -16.05
C ILE A 5 8.95 -34.58 -15.27
N ILE A 6 10.20 -34.54 -14.81
CA ILE A 6 10.76 -33.38 -14.07
C ILE A 6 10.85 -32.13 -14.96
N LEU A 7 11.28 -32.28 -16.22
CA LEU A 7 11.31 -31.17 -17.20
C LEU A 7 9.92 -30.63 -17.54
N ASN A 8 8.93 -31.51 -17.70
CA ASN A 8 7.55 -31.08 -17.94
C ASN A 8 6.96 -30.35 -16.73
N LEU A 9 7.29 -30.78 -15.50
CA LEU A 9 6.89 -30.10 -14.28
C LEU A 9 7.54 -28.71 -14.16
N SER A 10 8.85 -28.58 -14.44
CA SER A 10 9.51 -27.27 -14.38
C SER A 10 8.97 -26.29 -15.42
N PHE A 11 8.66 -26.76 -16.63
CA PHE A 11 8.03 -25.96 -17.68
C PHE A 11 6.62 -25.50 -17.28
N PHE A 12 5.84 -26.38 -16.66
CA PHE A 12 4.51 -26.04 -16.16
C PHE A 12 4.56 -24.98 -15.05
N PHE A 13 5.46 -25.12 -14.08
CA PHE A 13 5.62 -24.13 -13.00
C PHE A 13 6.14 -22.78 -13.51
N SER A 14 7.07 -22.78 -14.47
CA SER A 14 7.54 -21.54 -15.11
C SER A 14 6.44 -20.85 -15.91
N LEU A 15 5.60 -21.59 -16.65
CA LEU A 15 4.43 -21.02 -17.32
C LEU A 15 3.43 -20.40 -16.32
N LEU A 16 3.15 -21.06 -15.19
CA LEU A 16 2.31 -20.51 -14.12
C LEU A 16 2.90 -19.22 -13.52
N THR A 17 4.22 -19.16 -13.33
CA THR A 17 4.86 -17.92 -12.86
C THR A 17 4.73 -16.80 -13.88
N ILE A 18 4.85 -17.06 -15.19
CA ILE A 18 4.69 -16.03 -16.24
C ILE A 18 3.26 -15.49 -16.27
N LEU A 19 2.25 -16.36 -16.15
CA LEU A 19 0.84 -15.98 -16.12
C LEU A 19 0.49 -15.08 -14.91
N SER A 20 1.21 -15.22 -13.79
CA SER A 20 1.01 -14.35 -12.62
C SER A 20 1.59 -12.92 -12.74
N ILE A 21 2.32 -12.61 -13.82
CA ILE A 21 2.91 -11.28 -14.07
C ILE A 21 2.00 -10.42 -14.97
N ILE A 22 0.85 -10.96 -15.41
CA ILE A 22 -0.11 -10.17 -16.20
C ILE A 22 -0.81 -9.18 -15.26
N ASP A 23 -0.23 -7.99 -15.13
CA ASP A 23 -0.84 -6.87 -14.41
C ASP A 23 -1.99 -6.29 -15.24
N ILE A 24 -3.23 -6.60 -14.82
CA ILE A 24 -4.43 -5.92 -15.32
C ILE A 24 -4.41 -4.50 -14.75
N VAL A 25 -4.75 -3.48 -15.56
CA VAL A 25 -4.93 -2.10 -15.09
C VAL A 25 -6.03 -2.10 -14.02
N SER A 26 -5.63 -2.11 -12.75
CA SER A 26 -6.52 -2.13 -11.61
C SER A 26 -6.31 -0.88 -10.77
N SER A 27 -7.38 -0.45 -10.11
CA SER A 27 -7.26 0.53 -9.04
C SER A 27 -6.66 -0.16 -7.83
N ILE A 28 -5.72 0.48 -7.16
CA ILE A 28 -5.24 -0.04 -5.88
C ILE A 28 -6.32 0.05 -4.81
N SER A 29 -6.15 -0.73 -3.75
CA SER A 29 -6.99 -0.77 -2.56
C SER A 29 -6.26 -0.06 -1.41
N CYS A 30 -6.94 0.82 -0.67
CA CYS A 30 -6.31 1.55 0.43
C CYS A 30 -7.25 1.61 1.63
N TYR A 31 -6.66 1.67 2.83
CA TYR A 31 -7.43 2.01 4.02
C TYR A 31 -7.85 3.47 3.97
N LYS A 32 -9.12 3.75 4.28
CA LYS A 32 -9.69 5.09 4.35
C LYS A 32 -10.34 5.33 5.70
N CYS A 33 -9.79 6.28 6.45
CA CYS A 33 -10.30 6.61 7.77
C CYS A 33 -9.70 7.92 8.27
N SER A 34 -10.34 8.50 9.29
CA SER A 34 -9.82 9.61 10.05
C SER A 34 -9.99 9.34 11.54
N SER A 35 -9.03 9.77 12.33
CA SER A 35 -9.07 9.74 13.78
C SER A 35 -8.43 11.01 14.33
N ILE A 36 -9.07 11.60 15.34
CA ILE A 36 -8.60 12.79 16.05
C ILE A 36 -8.46 12.38 17.51
N ASN A 37 -7.25 12.47 18.06
CA ASN A 37 -6.94 12.02 19.42
C ASN A 37 -7.43 10.59 19.71
N GLY A 38 -7.29 9.67 18.75
CA GLY A 38 -7.71 8.28 18.93
C GLY A 38 -9.23 8.05 18.89
N SER A 39 -10.02 9.01 18.38
CA SER A 39 -11.48 8.88 18.25
C SER A 39 -11.93 7.67 17.43
N ASN A 40 -11.08 7.18 16.52
CA ASN A 40 -11.30 5.94 15.78
C ASN A 40 -10.10 5.00 15.97
N PRO A 41 -10.17 4.07 16.95
CA PRO A 41 -9.08 3.13 17.23
C PRO A 41 -8.69 2.30 16.00
N LEU A 42 -9.64 1.90 15.14
CA LEU A 42 -9.37 1.11 13.93
C LEU A 42 -8.51 1.85 12.90
N CYS A 43 -8.49 3.18 12.95
CA CYS A 43 -7.66 4.00 12.07
C CYS A 43 -6.23 4.17 12.59
N GLU A 44 -6.02 3.99 13.90
CA GLU A 44 -4.74 4.15 14.55
C GLU A 44 -3.80 2.97 14.25
N ASP A 45 -2.51 3.18 14.51
CA ASP A 45 -1.52 2.11 14.43
C ASP A 45 -1.57 1.28 15.72
N PHE A 46 -2.19 0.10 15.64
CA PHE A 46 -2.23 -0.82 16.78
C PHE A 46 -0.83 -1.37 17.08
N PHE A 47 -0.29 -1.05 18.26
CA PHE A 47 0.89 -1.75 18.79
C PHE A 47 0.54 -3.16 19.31
N GLN A 48 -0.74 -3.49 19.46
CA GLN A 48 -1.23 -4.76 20.03
C GLN A 48 -2.20 -5.47 19.06
N GLY A 49 -1.61 -6.06 18.02
CA GLY A 49 -1.93 -7.42 17.59
C GLY A 49 -3.23 -7.72 16.83
N ASP A 50 -4.33 -6.98 16.97
CA ASP A 50 -5.59 -7.39 16.34
C ASP A 50 -6.14 -6.39 15.32
N MET A 51 -5.82 -6.64 14.05
CA MET A 51 -6.31 -5.88 12.89
C MET A 51 -7.61 -6.45 12.30
N THR A 52 -8.25 -7.45 12.93
CA THR A 52 -9.45 -8.12 12.37
C THR A 52 -10.59 -7.15 11.99
N GLY A 53 -10.71 -6.01 12.67
CA GLY A 53 -11.69 -4.96 12.35
C GLY A 53 -11.27 -3.96 11.25
N THR A 54 -9.99 -3.91 10.85
CA THR A 54 -9.48 -2.90 9.89
C THR A 54 -9.92 -3.16 8.45
N THR A 55 -10.32 -4.39 8.12
CA THR A 55 -10.85 -4.77 6.79
C THR A 55 -12.07 -3.94 6.40
N SER A 56 -12.87 -3.49 7.37
CA SER A 56 -14.01 -2.58 7.16
C SER A 56 -13.61 -1.18 6.67
N LEU A 57 -12.35 -0.78 6.89
CA LEU A 57 -11.80 0.50 6.44
C LEU A 57 -11.13 0.40 5.07
N LEU A 58 -10.95 -0.81 4.53
CA LEU A 58 -10.34 -1.03 3.22
C LEU A 58 -11.34 -0.70 2.12
N GLN A 59 -11.01 0.27 1.28
CA GLN A 59 -11.81 0.57 0.08
C GLN A 59 -11.25 -0.20 -1.13
N VAL A 60 -12.11 -1.01 -1.76
CA VAL A 60 -11.81 -1.80 -2.97
C VAL A 60 -12.93 -1.61 -4.00
N PRO A 61 -12.65 -1.18 -5.25
CA PRO A 61 -11.46 -0.45 -5.67
C PRO A 61 -11.38 0.94 -5.01
N CYS A 62 -10.18 1.46 -4.75
CA CYS A 62 -10.07 2.79 -4.15
C CYS A 62 -10.25 3.89 -5.19
N LEU A 63 -11.32 4.66 -5.03
CA LEU A 63 -11.67 5.76 -5.92
C LEU A 63 -11.51 7.10 -5.21
N THR A 64 -11.02 8.09 -5.94
CA THR A 64 -10.78 9.45 -5.43
C THR A 64 -11.18 10.51 -6.44
N ASN A 65 -11.47 11.73 -5.97
CA ASN A 65 -11.73 12.86 -6.86
C ASN A 65 -10.41 13.41 -7.40
N LEU A 66 -10.40 13.79 -8.67
CA LEU A 66 -9.30 14.55 -9.27
C LEU A 66 -9.56 16.04 -9.16
N ARG A 67 -8.53 16.83 -8.85
CA ARG A 67 -8.69 18.28 -8.72
C ARG A 67 -9.17 18.87 -10.05
N GLY A 68 -10.23 19.67 -10.00
CA GLY A 68 -10.79 20.32 -11.20
C GLY A 68 -11.53 19.38 -12.16
N ARG A 69 -11.82 18.13 -11.78
CA ARG A 69 -12.62 17.20 -12.58
C ARG A 69 -13.84 16.72 -11.79
N GLN A 70 -14.95 16.49 -12.49
CA GLN A 70 -16.13 15.86 -11.93
C GLN A 70 -16.01 14.34 -12.03
N GLY A 71 -16.41 13.64 -10.97
CA GLY A 71 -16.42 12.18 -10.92
C GLY A 71 -15.24 11.57 -10.17
N LEU A 72 -15.33 10.26 -10.01
CA LEU A 72 -14.38 9.44 -9.25
C LEU A 72 -13.43 8.70 -10.21
N PHE A 73 -12.16 8.67 -9.84
CA PHE A 73 -11.10 8.07 -10.65
C PHE A 73 -10.35 6.99 -9.86
N PRO A 74 -9.85 5.95 -10.55
CA PRO A 74 -8.99 4.92 -9.94
C PRO A 74 -7.78 5.55 -9.27
N ALA A 75 -7.59 5.29 -7.97
CA ALA A 75 -6.42 5.75 -7.25
C ALA A 75 -5.19 4.91 -7.63
N THR A 76 -4.01 5.52 -7.51
CA THR A 76 -2.72 4.88 -7.78
C THR A 76 -1.79 4.89 -6.56
N HIS A 77 -2.13 5.64 -5.51
CA HIS A 77 -1.35 5.72 -4.28
C HIS A 77 -2.23 5.72 -3.03
N CYS A 78 -1.75 5.08 -1.99
CA CYS A 78 -2.30 5.19 -0.65
C CYS A 78 -1.51 6.22 0.14
N ILE A 79 -2.21 6.99 0.98
CA ILE A 79 -1.64 8.00 1.86
C ILE A 79 -1.97 7.62 3.29
N LYS A 80 -0.99 7.80 4.18
CA LYS A 80 -1.14 7.79 5.64
C LYS A 80 -0.46 9.01 6.22
N LEU A 81 -1.22 9.79 6.98
CA LEU A 81 -0.76 10.95 7.71
C LEU A 81 -0.94 10.67 9.19
N VAL A 82 0.15 10.80 9.95
CA VAL A 82 0.12 10.85 11.42
C VAL A 82 0.80 12.14 11.84
N ALA A 83 0.02 13.10 12.34
CA ALA A 83 0.54 14.43 12.63
C ALA A 83 -0.15 15.11 13.80
N TYR A 84 0.54 16.08 14.39
CA TYR A 84 0.02 16.89 15.49
C TYR A 84 -0.28 18.32 15.01
N SER A 85 -1.33 18.94 15.57
CA SER A 85 -1.64 20.36 15.33
C SER A 85 -0.56 21.27 15.93
N GLY A 86 0.00 22.15 15.09
CA GLY A 86 0.83 23.29 15.51
C GLY A 86 2.09 22.92 16.31
N GLU A 87 2.61 23.92 17.04
CA GLU A 87 3.77 23.75 17.93
C GLU A 87 3.39 23.10 19.27
N SER A 88 2.16 23.32 19.72
CA SER A 88 1.66 22.82 21.01
C SER A 88 1.41 21.31 21.05
N LYS A 89 1.38 20.65 19.88
CA LYS A 89 1.16 19.19 19.72
C LYS A 89 -0.06 18.65 20.48
N THR A 90 -1.09 19.47 20.67
CA THR A 90 -2.24 19.14 21.55
C THR A 90 -3.23 18.17 20.92
N VAL A 91 -3.27 18.10 19.58
CA VAL A 91 -4.22 17.27 18.85
C VAL A 91 -3.46 16.40 17.86
N GLN A 92 -3.58 15.08 18.02
CA GLN A 92 -3.09 14.09 17.07
C GLN A 92 -4.16 13.80 16.01
N TYR A 93 -3.71 13.73 14.77
CA TYR A 93 -4.51 13.35 13.61
C TYR A 93 -3.89 12.11 12.99
N THR A 94 -4.71 11.08 12.79
CA THR A 94 -4.38 9.94 11.96
C THR A 94 -5.37 9.92 10.80
N TYR A 95 -4.86 10.03 9.58
CA TYR A 95 -5.67 10.10 8.37
C TYR A 95 -5.12 9.16 7.32
N ARG A 96 -5.98 8.31 6.78
CA ARG A 96 -5.64 7.38 5.71
C ARG A 96 -6.58 7.63 4.55
N THR A 97 -6.03 7.75 3.33
CA THR A 97 -6.83 7.94 2.13
C THR A 97 -6.15 7.34 0.90
N CYS A 98 -6.84 7.37 -0.24
CA CYS A 98 -6.21 7.12 -1.53
C CYS A 98 -6.20 8.38 -2.40
N SER A 99 -5.15 8.47 -3.20
CA SER A 99 -4.89 9.56 -4.12
C SER A 99 -4.48 9.01 -5.47
N ARG A 100 -4.69 9.80 -6.50
CA ARG A 100 -4.13 9.56 -7.82
C ARG A 100 -2.96 10.52 -8.02
N ASP A 101 -1.88 10.03 -8.61
CA ASP A 101 -0.80 10.93 -9.03
C ASP A 101 -1.28 11.72 -10.25
N GLU A 102 -1.23 13.05 -10.15
CA GLU A 102 -1.64 13.97 -11.22
C GLU A 102 -0.48 14.23 -12.21
N GLY A 103 0.73 13.71 -11.95
CA GLY A 103 1.88 13.88 -12.83
C GLY A 103 2.58 15.25 -12.69
N ASP A 104 2.08 16.13 -11.82
CA ASP A 104 2.74 17.38 -11.44
C ASP A 104 3.89 17.12 -10.46
N ASP A 105 5.01 17.81 -10.65
CA ASP A 105 6.23 17.65 -9.86
C ASP A 105 6.04 18.04 -8.38
N ASN A 106 4.99 18.81 -8.09
CA ASN A 106 4.63 19.26 -6.75
C ASN A 106 3.48 18.46 -6.11
N GLY A 107 3.11 17.31 -6.68
CA GLY A 107 2.00 16.49 -6.19
C GLY A 107 2.26 15.88 -4.80
N ILE A 108 1.22 15.83 -3.96
CA ILE A 108 1.25 15.20 -2.61
C ILE A 108 1.69 13.74 -2.67
N THR A 109 1.55 13.07 -3.82
CA THR A 109 1.86 11.64 -4.03
C THR A 109 3.34 11.33 -4.30
N ARG A 110 4.24 12.32 -4.33
CA ARG A 110 5.62 12.12 -4.83
C ARG A 110 6.65 11.77 -3.75
N THR A 111 6.48 12.19 -2.50
CA THR A 111 7.54 12.01 -1.49
C THR A 111 7.00 11.83 -0.07
N SER A 112 7.26 10.64 0.48
CA SER A 112 7.08 10.38 1.91
C SER A 112 8.07 11.24 2.69
N HIS A 113 7.61 11.97 3.69
CA HIS A 113 8.47 12.81 4.52
C HIS A 113 7.91 12.97 5.94
N CYS A 114 8.80 13.28 6.87
CA CYS A 114 8.44 13.65 8.23
C CYS A 114 8.95 15.06 8.53
N GLY A 115 8.17 15.84 9.26
CA GLY A 115 8.51 17.22 9.59
C GLY A 115 7.27 18.09 9.64
N PHE A 116 7.44 19.34 9.20
CA PHE A 116 6.33 20.28 9.09
C PHE A 116 5.57 20.04 7.79
N ILE A 117 4.27 19.85 7.92
CA ILE A 117 3.34 19.61 6.82
C ILE A 117 2.38 20.79 6.79
N LYS A 118 2.29 21.44 5.63
CA LYS A 118 1.38 22.55 5.40
C LYS A 118 0.17 22.01 4.65
N LEU A 119 -1.00 22.04 5.28
CA LEU A 119 -2.24 21.64 4.62
C LEU A 119 -3.06 22.91 4.32
N ASP A 120 -3.36 23.12 3.05
CA ASP A 120 -4.28 24.16 2.62
C ASP A 120 -5.72 23.66 2.80
N TRP A 121 -6.29 23.89 3.98
CA TRP A 121 -7.70 23.66 4.25
C TRP A 121 -8.42 25.01 4.32
N ILE A 122 -9.31 25.27 3.36
CA ILE A 122 -10.31 26.35 3.37
C ILE A 122 -9.76 27.67 3.96
N ASN A 123 -8.93 28.38 3.20
CA ASN A 123 -8.41 29.73 3.52
C ASN A 123 -7.70 29.90 4.88
N GLN A 124 -7.32 28.81 5.57
CA GLN A 124 -6.50 28.85 6.77
C GLN A 124 -5.33 27.88 6.65
N GLN A 125 -4.13 28.43 6.47
CA GLN A 125 -2.87 27.69 6.46
C GLN A 125 -2.59 27.14 7.86
N ARG A 126 -2.91 25.87 8.11
CA ARG A 126 -2.55 25.19 9.37
C ARG A 126 -1.28 24.39 9.19
N ARG A 127 -0.36 24.58 10.14
CA ARG A 127 0.91 23.82 10.22
C ARG A 127 0.69 22.59 11.09
N PHE A 128 1.04 21.44 10.56
CA PHE A 128 1.06 20.19 11.28
C PHE A 128 2.51 19.71 11.41
N ARG A 129 2.83 18.97 12.47
CA ARG A 129 4.12 18.30 12.60
C ARG A 129 3.90 16.80 12.69
N GLY A 130 4.44 16.04 11.76
CA GLY A 130 4.16 14.61 11.66
C GLY A 130 4.86 13.93 10.50
N CYS A 131 4.38 12.74 10.15
CA CYS A 131 4.86 11.96 9.03
C CYS A 131 3.73 11.75 8.02
N LEU A 132 4.07 12.01 6.75
CA LEU A 132 3.29 11.66 5.57
C LEU A 132 3.96 10.46 4.90
N HIS A 133 3.26 9.34 4.85
CA HIS A 133 3.70 8.14 4.14
C HIS A 133 2.83 7.90 2.92
N ILE A 134 3.47 7.62 1.79
CA ILE A 134 2.86 7.39 0.49
C ILE A 134 3.44 6.10 -0.09
N CYS A 135 2.58 5.28 -0.66
CA CYS A 135 2.95 4.00 -1.27
C CYS A 135 1.96 3.63 -2.38
N ASP A 136 2.34 2.71 -3.27
CA ASP A 136 1.70 2.43 -4.56
C ASP A 136 1.20 0.97 -4.69
N LYS A 137 1.00 0.29 -3.55
CA LYS A 137 0.54 -1.10 -3.48
C LYS A 137 -0.77 -1.24 -2.73
N ASP A 138 -1.48 -2.32 -2.99
CA ASP A 138 -2.70 -2.64 -2.24
C ASP A 138 -2.42 -2.69 -0.74
N ALA A 139 -3.32 -2.06 0.02
CA ALA A 139 -3.35 -2.02 1.47
C ALA A 139 -2.03 -1.50 2.12
N CYS A 140 -1.16 -0.83 1.37
CA CYS A 140 0.19 -0.47 1.83
C CYS A 140 0.20 0.60 2.94
N ASN A 141 -0.90 1.37 3.08
CA ASN A 141 -1.06 2.36 4.14
C ASN A 141 -1.59 1.77 5.47
N GLN A 142 -1.45 0.46 5.67
CA GLN A 142 -1.69 -0.21 6.96
C GLN A 142 -0.60 0.09 8.00
N ALA A 143 -0.80 -0.41 9.22
CA ALA A 143 0.29 -0.53 10.18
C ALA A 143 1.26 -1.63 9.69
N TYR A 144 2.57 -1.39 9.76
CA TYR A 144 3.58 -2.28 9.19
C TYR A 144 3.54 -3.69 9.81
N TYR A 145 3.53 -4.72 8.97
CA TYR A 145 3.94 -6.08 9.31
C TYR A 145 4.92 -6.56 8.25
N HIS A 146 6.00 -7.21 8.67
CA HIS A 146 6.89 -7.91 7.75
C HIS A 146 6.18 -9.16 7.23
N THR A 147 5.80 -9.16 5.96
CA THR A 147 5.34 -10.37 5.28
C THR A 147 6.54 -11.06 4.64
N ILE A 148 6.70 -12.36 4.90
CA ILE A 148 7.68 -13.20 4.20
C ILE A 148 7.16 -13.40 2.77
N SER A 149 7.95 -13.01 1.77
CA SER A 149 7.57 -13.16 0.36
C SER A 149 7.63 -14.63 -0.06
N ILE A 150 6.45 -15.21 -0.33
CA ILE A 150 6.27 -16.59 -0.80
C ILE A 150 6.96 -16.80 -2.17
N TRP A 151 7.11 -15.74 -2.97
CA TRP A 151 7.78 -15.78 -4.27
C TRP A 151 9.24 -16.21 -4.19
N ASN A 152 9.96 -15.81 -3.13
CA ASN A 152 11.33 -16.25 -2.92
C ASN A 152 11.39 -17.78 -2.70
N ILE A 153 10.43 -18.34 -1.96
CA ILE A 153 10.36 -19.78 -1.71
C ILE A 153 10.08 -20.54 -3.01
N ILE A 154 9.14 -20.07 -3.82
CA ILE A 154 8.82 -20.66 -5.13
C ILE A 154 10.02 -20.61 -6.08
N PHE A 155 10.78 -19.52 -6.08
CA PHE A 155 11.99 -19.38 -6.90
C PHE A 155 13.06 -20.41 -6.51
N TYR A 156 13.37 -20.54 -5.21
CA TYR A 156 14.36 -21.51 -4.74
C TYR A 156 13.95 -22.97 -4.99
N LEU A 157 12.65 -23.29 -4.87
CA LEU A 157 12.12 -24.62 -5.20
C LEU A 157 12.25 -24.95 -6.68
N ASN A 158 11.98 -23.99 -7.57
CA ASN A 158 12.16 -24.19 -9.02
C ASN A 158 13.64 -24.37 -9.39
N LEU A 159 14.53 -23.57 -8.79
CA LEU A 159 15.98 -23.72 -9.00
C LEU A 159 16.47 -25.10 -8.53
N LEU A 160 15.99 -25.60 -7.39
CA LEU A 160 16.32 -26.92 -6.88
C LEU A 160 15.83 -28.04 -7.81
N LEU A 161 14.57 -27.97 -8.28
CA LEU A 161 14.00 -28.94 -9.22
C LEU A 161 14.77 -28.98 -10.54
N LEU A 162 15.22 -27.81 -11.03
CA LEU A 162 16.05 -27.71 -12.22
C LEU A 162 17.42 -28.39 -11.99
N LEU A 163 18.10 -28.10 -10.87
CA LEU A 163 19.39 -28.71 -10.53
C LEU A 163 19.28 -30.24 -10.39
N LEU A 164 18.21 -30.75 -9.78
CA LEU A 164 17.96 -32.19 -9.65
C LEU A 164 17.77 -32.88 -11.01
N SER A 165 17.24 -32.18 -12.02
CA SER A 165 17.09 -32.72 -13.38
C SER A 165 18.42 -32.91 -14.13
N PHE A 166 19.50 -32.26 -13.68
CA PHE A 166 20.85 -32.42 -14.24
C PHE A 166 21.72 -33.43 -13.47
N CYS A 167 21.31 -33.83 -12.26
CA CYS A 167 22.05 -34.79 -11.43
C CYS A 167 21.57 -36.25 -11.59
N ILE A 168 20.44 -36.49 -12.25
CA ILE A 168 19.83 -37.81 -12.51
C ILE A 168 19.93 -38.13 -14.00
#